data_AF-A0A7C6UA99-F1
#
_entry.id   AF-A0A7C6UA99-F1
#
_cell.length_a   1.000
_cell.length_b   1.000
_cell.length_c   1.000
_cell.angle_alpha   90.00
_cell.angle_beta   90.00
_cell.angle_gamma   90.00
#
_symmetry.space_group_name_H-M   'P 1'
#
loop_
_entity.id
_entity.type
_entity.pdbx_description
1 polymer ?
#
loop_
_entity_poly.entity_id
_entity_poly.type
_entity_poly.pdbx_seq_one_letter_code
_entity_poly.pdbx_strand_id
1 'polypeptide(L)' 'RSHRLLEEDVHTAARQAGKGSLAGVAAVILQQDGTLGVIGDDDLGDGSSLLPYTGQADVHRNEG' A
#
# COMPACT_ATOMS: atom_id res chain seq x y z
N ARG A 1 -7.50 17.99 -1.70
CA ARG A 1 -6.67 17.63 -2.87
C ARG A 1 -6.59 16.12 -2.90
N SER A 2 -7.49 15.48 -3.64
CA SER A 2 -7.60 14.03 -3.70
C SER A 2 -6.36 13.45 -4.38
N HIS A 3 -5.49 12.80 -3.61
CA HIS A 3 -4.33 12.11 -4.15
C HIS A 3 -4.84 10.81 -4.78
N ARG A 4 -4.92 10.78 -6.11
CA ARG A 4 -5.26 9.56 -6.83
C ARG A 4 -3.98 8.74 -6.92
N LEU A 5 -3.89 7.65 -6.15
CA LEU A 5 -2.76 6.74 -6.21
C LEU A 5 -2.69 6.09 -7.59
N LEU A 6 -1.54 6.21 -8.24
CA LEU A 6 -1.25 5.57 -9.52
C LEU A 6 -0.46 4.28 -9.27
N GLU A 7 -0.52 3.34 -10.21
CA GLU A 7 0.25 2.09 -10.15
C GLU A 7 1.76 2.36 -10.04
N GLU A 8 2.24 3.43 -10.67
CA GLU A 8 3.62 3.91 -10.58
C GLU A 8 4.03 4.35 -9.17
N ASP A 9 3.09 4.82 -8.35
CA ASP A 9 3.36 5.22 -6.95
C ASP A 9 3.67 3.98 -6.11
N VAL A 10 2.94 2.89 -6.34
CA VAL A 10 3.15 1.58 -5.67
C VAL A 10 4.54 1.04 -6.01
N HIS A 11 4.92 1.05 -7.29
CA HIS A 11 6.26 0.63 -7.71
C HIS A 11 7.37 1.55 -7.19
N THR A 12 7.10 2.84 -7.02
CA THR A 12 8.05 3.79 -6.43
C THR A 12 8.24 3.53 -4.95
N ALA A 13 7.16 3.31 -4.20
CA ALA A 13 7.21 2.94 -2.79
C ALA A 13 8.00 1.65 -2.57
N ALA A 14 7.74 0.62 -3.39
CA ALA A 14 8.49 -0.64 -3.34
C ALA A 14 10.00 -0.43 -3.51
N ARG A 15 10.41 0.40 -4.49
CA ARG A 15 11.83 0.73 -4.71
C ARG A 15 12.44 1.51 -3.55
N GLN A 16 11.71 2.46 -2.98
CA GLN A 16 12.16 3.22 -1.80
C GLN A 16 12.36 2.32 -0.58
N ALA A 17 11.54 1.28 -0.43
CA ALA A 17 11.68 0.24 0.58
C ALA A 17 12.77 -0.82 0.24
N GLY A 18 13.54 -0.61 -0.83
CA GLY A 18 14.61 -1.52 -1.25
C GLY A 18 14.15 -2.79 -1.98
N LYS A 19 12.88 -2.87 -2.37
CA LYS A 19 12.33 -4.01 -3.11
C LYS A 19 12.42 -3.76 -4.62
N GLY A 20 13.08 -4.65 -5.34
CA GLY A 20 13.20 -4.60 -6.81
C GLY A 20 11.97 -5.15 -7.57
N SER A 21 11.02 -5.75 -6.86
CA SER A 21 9.82 -6.38 -7.39
C SER A 21 8.71 -6.38 -6.33
N LEU A 22 7.44 -6.42 -6.76
CA LEU A 22 6.28 -6.58 -5.88
C LEU A 22 6.10 -8.03 -5.40
N ALA A 23 6.83 -9.00 -5.95
CA ALA A 23 6.67 -10.42 -5.60
C ALA A 23 6.99 -10.76 -4.13
N GLY A 24 7.74 -9.89 -3.43
CA GLY A 24 8.05 -10.02 -2.00
C GLY A 24 7.38 -8.94 -1.13
N VAL A 25 6.34 -8.28 -1.67
CA VAL A 25 5.58 -7.24 -0.99
C VAL A 25 4.24 -7.83 -0.61
N ALA A 26 3.97 -7.89 0.70
CA ALA A 26 2.70 -8.36 1.22
C ALA A 26 1.61 -7.28 1.12
N ALA A 27 1.97 -6.01 1.40
CA ALA A 27 1.04 -4.90 1.32
C ALA A 27 1.73 -3.54 1.10
N VAL A 28 0.97 -2.61 0.53
CA VAL A 28 1.31 -1.18 0.45
C VAL A 28 0.18 -0.38 1.08
N ILE A 29 0.52 0.54 1.98
CA ILE A 29 -0.44 1.29 2.80
C ILE A 29 -0.25 2.78 2.55
N LEU A 30 -1.35 3.50 2.30
CA LEU A 30 -1.37 4.95 2.36
C LEU A 30 -1.46 5.41 3.82
N GLN A 31 -0.44 6.12 4.27
CA GLN A 31 -0.37 6.68 5.61
C GLN A 31 -1.14 8.01 5.70
N GLN A 32 -1.46 8.44 6.92
CA GLN A 32 -2.22 9.68 7.17
C GLN A 32 -1.51 10.94 6.68
N ASP A 33 -0.18 10.91 6.59
CA ASP A 33 0.63 12.00 6.06
C ASP A 33 0.69 12.03 4.52
N GLY A 34 0.02 11.09 3.86
CA GLY A 34 -0.04 10.96 2.41
C GLY A 34 1.14 10.22 1.80
N THR A 35 2.03 9.62 2.60
CA THR A 35 3.12 8.78 2.12
C THR A 35 2.72 7.31 2.00
N LEU A 36 3.50 6.53 1.25
CA LEU A 36 3.29 5.11 1.09
C LEU A 36 4.26 4.31 1.96
N GLY A 37 3.72 3.44 2.81
CA GLY A 37 4.47 2.42 3.54
C GLY A 37 4.40 1.07 2.83
N VAL A 38 5.47 0.29 2.92
CA VAL A 38 5.56 -1.06 2.33
C VAL A 38 5.79 -2.08 3.43
N ILE A 39 5.00 -3.16 3.42
CA ILE A 39 5.18 -4.31 4.29
C ILE A 39 5.63 -5.49 3.41
N GLY A 40 6.81 -6.02 3.70
CA GLY A 40 7.32 -7.23 3.03
C GLY A 40 6.74 -8.49 3.65
N ASP A 41 6.86 -9.62 2.95
CA ASP A 41 6.38 -10.91 3.47
C ASP A 41 7.05 -11.30 4.80
N ASP A 42 8.33 -10.95 4.98
CA ASP A 42 9.09 -11.20 6.20
C ASP A 42 8.53 -10.44 7.43
N ASP A 43 7.84 -9.32 7.20
CA ASP A 43 7.30 -8.43 8.23
C ASP A 43 5.79 -8.58 8.45
N LEU A 44 5.13 -9.45 7.67
CA LEU A 44 3.67 -9.57 7.65
C LEU A 44 3.09 -10.17 8.95
N GLY A 45 3.82 -11.10 9.56
CA GLY A 45 3.31 -11.88 10.70
C GLY A 45 2.04 -12.66 10.32
N ASP A 46 0.98 -12.53 11.12
CA ASP A 46 -0.33 -13.14 10.83
C ASP A 46 -1.25 -12.27 9.96
N GLY A 47 -0.79 -11.07 9.56
CA GLY A 47 -1.53 -10.11 8.75
C GLY A 47 -2.78 -9.53 9.43
N SER A 48 -3.00 -9.78 10.72
CA SER A 48 -4.23 -9.38 11.43
C SER A 48 -4.48 -7.86 11.42
N SER A 49 -3.43 -7.05 11.30
CA SER A 49 -3.52 -5.59 11.16
C SER A 49 -3.95 -5.11 9.77
N LEU A 50 -3.83 -5.96 8.74
CA LEU A 50 -4.13 -5.66 7.34
C LEU A 50 -5.45 -6.26 6.87
N LEU A 51 -5.71 -7.52 7.26
CA LEU A 51 -6.86 -8.30 6.79
C LEU A 51 -8.20 -7.55 6.85
N PRO A 52 -8.53 -6.77 7.91
CA PRO A 52 -9.78 -6.00 7.96
C PRO A 52 -9.95 -4.98 6.84
N TYR A 53 -8.86 -4.56 6.20
CA TYR A 53 -8.81 -3.54 5.15
C TYR A 53 -8.55 -4.11 3.75
N THR A 54 -8.28 -5.42 3.64
CA THR A 54 -8.12 -6.10 2.35
C THR A 54 -9.47 -6.47 1.75
N GLY A 55 -9.60 -6.39 0.42
CA GLY A 55 -10.82 -6.81 -0.29
C GLY A 55 -11.98 -5.80 -0.28
N GLN A 56 -11.85 -4.69 0.44
CA GLN A 56 -12.68 -3.51 0.20
C GLN A 56 -12.06 -2.75 -0.97
N ALA A 57 -12.65 -2.87 -2.17
CA ALA A 57 -12.43 -1.84 -3.18
C ALA A 57 -12.79 -0.52 -2.49
N ASP A 58 -11.87 0.45 -2.46
CA ASP A 58 -12.21 1.78 -1.97
C ASP A 58 -13.21 2.40 -2.95
N VAL A 59 -14.49 2.08 -2.75
CA VAL A 59 -15.63 2.57 -3.53
C VAL A 59 -16.04 3.97 -3.11
N HIS A 60 -15.34 4.60 -2.17
CA HIS A 60 -15.36 6.05 -2.10
C HIS A 60 -14.60 6.57 -3.31
N ARG A 61 -15.35 6.67 -4.42
CA ARG A 61 -15.09 7.67 -5.45
C ARG A 61 -14.86 8.98 -4.69
N ASN A 62 -13.59 9.38 -4.58
CA ASN A 62 -13.15 10.60 -3.90
C ASN A 62 -13.78 11.81 -4.60
N GLU A 63 -15.02 12.14 -4.27
CA GLU A 63 -15.71 13.36 -4.66
C GLU A 63 -15.42 14.41 -3.59
N GLY A 64 -14.57 15.39 -3.91
CA GLY A 64 -14.27 16.56 -3.06
C GLY A 64 -12.83 17.05 -3.14
#